data_AF-A0A1F5G5U1-F1
#
_entry.id   AF-A0A1F5G5U1-F1
#
_cell.length_a   1.000
_cell.length_b   1.000
_cell.length_c   1.000
_cell.angle_alpha   90.00
_cell.angle_beta   90.00
_cell.angle_gamma   90.00
#
_symmetry.space_group_name_H-M   'P 1'
#
loop_
_entity.id
_entity.type
_entity.pdbx_description
1 polymer ?
#
loop_
_entity_poly.entity_id
_entity_poly.type
_entity_poly.pdbx_seq_one_letter_code
_entity_poly.pdbx_strand_id
1 'polypeptide(L)'
;MTYFFIPQIKNQALPSSLLRKLSKIVSNGKKIETKDAYQRFLKSLISEIKQNPPASKTSKNFKNELLQIAKAKPLTEKTPWGGVALKKVDVAKNFIQKLLVIKNYGILGFEIHKNKLEKLQVLEGFCLVLFSNHNSKDWQRGKVIVKLAKAADKFEFLPGDEHGIIALSDCIIEETSTNHLEDLIYIFRSDQV
;
A
#
# COMPACT_ATOMS: atom_id res chain seq x y z
N MET A 1 19.96 -3.81 -6.45
CA MET A 1 19.08 -5.00 -6.41
C MET A 1 17.98 -4.80 -7.42
N THR A 2 17.59 -5.85 -8.13
CA THR A 2 16.59 -5.80 -9.19
C THR A 2 15.26 -6.37 -8.69
N TYR A 3 14.17 -5.63 -8.91
CA TYR A 3 12.83 -6.08 -8.56
C TYR A 3 12.01 -6.40 -9.80
N PHE A 4 11.30 -7.53 -9.75
CA PHE A 4 10.42 -8.02 -10.80
C PHE A 4 8.96 -8.00 -10.38
N PHE A 5 8.21 -7.06 -10.95
CA PHE A 5 6.81 -6.85 -10.57
C PHE A 5 5.90 -7.73 -11.42
N ILE A 6 5.08 -8.54 -10.76
CA ILE A 6 4.22 -9.54 -11.37
C ILE A 6 2.76 -9.17 -11.11
N PRO A 7 1.94 -8.96 -12.15
CA PRO A 7 0.56 -8.57 -11.95
C PRO A 7 -0.28 -9.74 -11.42
N GLN A 8 -1.01 -9.49 -10.34
CA GLN A 8 -2.16 -10.26 -9.88
C GLN A 8 -3.37 -9.32 -9.76
N ILE A 9 -3.63 -8.61 -10.85
CA ILE A 9 -4.69 -7.61 -10.93
C ILE A 9 -5.93 -8.26 -11.52
N LYS A 10 -6.75 -8.84 -10.64
CA LYS A 10 -8.05 -9.43 -10.97
C LYS A 10 -9.07 -8.96 -9.94
N ASN A 11 -10.16 -8.34 -10.38
CA ASN A 11 -11.27 -7.97 -9.50
C ASN A 11 -12.51 -7.66 -10.34
N GLN A 12 -13.66 -8.26 -10.05
CA GLN A 12 -14.89 -7.99 -10.79
C GLN A 12 -15.50 -6.60 -10.50
N ALA A 13 -15.03 -5.91 -9.45
CA ALA A 13 -15.57 -4.62 -9.04
C ALA A 13 -15.04 -3.42 -9.83
N LEU A 14 -13.99 -3.58 -10.63
CA LEU A 14 -13.44 -2.51 -11.48
C LEU A 14 -13.63 -2.83 -12.97
N PRO A 15 -13.71 -1.81 -13.86
CA PRO A 15 -13.85 -2.04 -15.29
C PRO A 15 -12.71 -2.91 -15.85
N SER A 16 -13.05 -3.95 -16.62
CA SER A 16 -12.08 -4.86 -17.24
C SER A 16 -11.04 -4.14 -18.11
N SER A 17 -11.44 -3.02 -18.74
CA SER A 17 -10.55 -2.16 -19.52
C SER A 17 -9.42 -1.57 -18.66
N LEU A 18 -9.75 -1.03 -17.47
CA LEU A 18 -8.78 -0.51 -16.50
C LEU A 18 -7.87 -1.64 -16.00
N LEU A 19 -8.43 -2.77 -15.57
CA LEU A 19 -7.65 -3.91 -15.06
C LEU A 19 -6.61 -4.41 -16.07
N ARG A 20 -7.00 -4.50 -17.35
CA ARG A 20 -6.11 -4.92 -18.44
C ARG A 20 -4.97 -3.91 -18.63
N LYS A 21 -5.26 -2.61 -18.59
CA LYS A 21 -4.24 -1.57 -18.73
C LYS A 21 -3.27 -1.54 -17.54
N LEU A 22 -3.77 -1.64 -16.31
CA LEU A 22 -2.93 -1.74 -15.11
C LEU A 22 -2.05 -3.00 -15.17
N SER A 23 -2.60 -4.15 -15.55
CA SER A 23 -1.83 -5.39 -15.74
C SER A 23 -0.74 -5.23 -16.79
N LYS A 24 -1.02 -4.51 -17.89
CA LYS A 24 -0.05 -4.20 -18.94
C LYS A 24 1.06 -3.28 -18.42
N ILE A 25 0.73 -2.24 -17.66
CA ILE A 25 1.71 -1.33 -17.05
C ILE A 25 2.64 -2.10 -16.12
N VAL A 26 2.11 -2.94 -15.23
CA VAL A 26 2.92 -3.79 -14.35
C VAL A 26 3.78 -4.78 -15.14
N SER A 27 3.23 -5.40 -16.18
CA SER A 27 3.98 -6.32 -17.05
C SER A 27 5.09 -5.65 -17.84
N ASN A 28 4.95 -4.36 -18.17
CA ASN A 28 5.96 -3.59 -18.88
C ASN A 28 7.01 -3.03 -17.89
N GLY A 29 6.59 -2.70 -16.67
CA GLY A 29 7.45 -2.31 -15.55
C GLY A 29 8.12 -3.49 -14.85
N LYS A 30 8.27 -4.63 -15.53
CA LYS A 30 8.76 -5.91 -14.98
C LYS A 30 10.14 -5.84 -14.34
N LYS A 31 10.94 -4.80 -14.57
CA LYS A 31 12.30 -4.70 -14.01
C LYS A 31 12.51 -3.30 -13.44
N ILE A 32 12.65 -3.20 -12.13
CA ILE A 32 12.87 -1.95 -11.40
C ILE A 32 14.17 -2.08 -10.61
N GLU A 33 15.16 -1.26 -10.95
CA GLU A 33 16.51 -1.30 -10.36
C GLU A 33 16.91 0.02 -9.70
N THR A 34 16.20 1.10 -10.03
CA THR A 34 16.54 2.46 -9.61
C THR A 34 15.30 3.21 -9.13
N LYS A 35 15.50 4.24 -8.31
CA LYS A 35 14.44 5.16 -7.88
C LYS A 35 13.70 5.74 -9.09
N ASP A 36 14.42 6.17 -10.12
CA ASP A 36 13.81 6.76 -11.32
C ASP A 36 12.94 5.78 -12.10
N ALA A 37 13.36 4.52 -12.20
CA ALA A 37 12.54 3.48 -12.81
C ALA A 37 11.24 3.24 -12.01
N TYR A 38 11.35 3.22 -10.67
CA TYR A 38 10.19 3.12 -9.79
C TYR A 38 9.26 4.33 -9.94
N GLN A 39 9.81 5.54 -10.02
CA GLN A 39 9.02 6.76 -10.22
C GLN A 39 8.29 6.78 -11.57
N ARG A 40 8.94 6.36 -12.67
CA ARG A 40 8.26 6.22 -13.97
C ARG A 40 7.15 5.19 -13.94
N PHE A 41 7.36 4.08 -13.23
CA PHE A 41 6.34 3.06 -13.00
C PHE A 41 5.12 3.63 -12.26
N LEU A 42 5.36 4.33 -11.14
CA LEU A 42 4.31 5.01 -10.37
C LEU A 42 3.54 6.03 -11.23
N LYS A 43 4.23 6.90 -11.96
CA LYS A 43 3.60 7.89 -12.85
C LYS A 43 2.70 7.23 -13.90
N SER A 44 3.15 6.13 -14.50
CA SER A 44 2.36 5.40 -15.50
C SER A 44 1.09 4.83 -14.90
N LEU A 45 1.17 4.20 -13.72
CA LEU A 45 0.00 3.69 -13.01
C LEU A 45 -0.97 4.82 -12.66
N ILE A 46 -0.49 5.87 -12.01
CA ILE A 46 -1.33 6.97 -11.54
C ILE A 46 -1.97 7.73 -12.70
N SER A 47 -1.25 7.94 -13.82
CA SER A 47 -1.81 8.53 -15.03
C SER A 47 -2.99 7.70 -15.56
N GLU A 48 -2.85 6.38 -15.60
CA GLU A 48 -3.92 5.51 -16.07
C GLU A 48 -5.15 5.54 -15.14
N ILE A 49 -4.92 5.53 -13.82
CA ILE A 49 -6.00 5.60 -12.83
C ILE A 49 -6.69 6.98 -12.87
N LYS A 50 -5.96 8.08 -13.10
CA LYS A 50 -6.53 9.43 -13.25
C LYS A 50 -7.41 9.54 -14.50
N GLN A 51 -7.02 8.90 -15.61
CA GLN A 51 -7.82 8.88 -16.85
C GLN A 51 -9.05 7.96 -16.74
N ASN A 52 -8.97 6.92 -15.91
CA ASN A 52 -10.01 5.92 -15.74
C ASN A 52 -10.27 5.68 -14.24
N PRO A 53 -10.78 6.69 -13.50
CA PRO A 53 -10.92 6.60 -12.06
C PRO A 53 -11.92 5.50 -11.69
N PRO A 54 -11.63 4.67 -10.67
CA PRO A 54 -12.59 3.69 -10.19
C PRO A 54 -13.81 4.43 -9.62
N ALA A 55 -15.00 3.91 -9.89
CA ALA A 55 -16.22 4.40 -9.26
C ALA A 55 -16.19 4.05 -7.76
N SER A 56 -15.76 5.00 -6.94
CA SER A 56 -15.69 4.87 -5.48
C SER A 56 -16.23 6.13 -4.83
N LYS A 57 -17.08 5.98 -3.81
CA LYS A 57 -17.59 7.10 -3.03
C LYS A 57 -16.80 7.19 -1.73
N THR A 58 -16.24 8.37 -1.45
CA THR A 58 -15.61 8.65 -0.15
C THR A 58 -16.63 8.48 0.97
N SER A 59 -16.36 7.57 1.90
CA SER A 59 -17.25 7.29 3.02
C SER A 59 -17.23 8.42 4.06
N LYS A 60 -18.25 8.44 4.93
CA LYS A 60 -18.25 9.34 6.11
C LYS A 60 -17.10 9.01 7.07
N ASN A 61 -16.78 7.73 7.22
CA ASN A 61 -15.71 7.26 8.10
C ASN A 61 -14.34 7.78 7.65
N PHE A 62 -14.03 7.67 6.35
CA PHE A 62 -12.80 8.22 5.78
C PHE A 62 -12.68 9.72 6.01
N LYS A 63 -13.76 10.47 5.75
CA LYS A 63 -13.78 11.94 5.97
C LYS A 63 -13.51 12.28 7.44
N ASN A 64 -14.11 11.54 8.36
CA ASN A 64 -13.93 11.77 9.79
C ASN A 64 -12.49 11.50 10.22
N GLU A 65 -11.90 10.37 9.85
CA GLU A 65 -10.52 10.03 10.19
C GLU A 65 -9.52 11.02 9.58
N LEU A 66 -9.69 11.35 8.31
CA LEU A 66 -8.86 12.35 7.64
C LEU A 66 -8.97 13.73 8.31
N LEU A 67 -10.16 14.11 8.78
CA LEU A 67 -10.35 15.36 9.53
C LEU A 67 -9.62 15.35 10.87
N GLN A 68 -9.62 14.22 11.61
CA GLN A 68 -8.87 14.13 12.87
C GLN A 68 -7.36 14.28 12.63
N ILE A 69 -6.84 13.60 11.59
CA ILE A 69 -5.44 13.71 11.16
C ILE A 69 -5.11 15.16 10.78
N ALA A 70 -5.97 15.81 9.97
CA ALA A 70 -5.75 17.19 9.55
C ALA A 70 -5.72 18.18 10.71
N LYS A 71 -6.45 17.89 11.79
CA LYS A 71 -6.46 18.66 13.04
C LYS A 71 -5.31 18.32 13.99
N ALA A 72 -4.40 17.41 13.60
CA ALA A 72 -3.29 16.94 14.42
C ALA A 72 -3.75 16.52 15.83
N LYS A 73 -4.87 15.79 15.91
CA LYS A 73 -5.32 15.26 17.20
C LYS A 73 -4.27 14.31 17.78
N PRO A 74 -4.24 14.11 19.11
CA PRO A 74 -3.36 13.12 19.73
C PRO A 74 -3.45 11.78 19.01
N LEU A 75 -2.31 11.08 18.90
CA LEU A 75 -2.20 9.78 18.25
C LEU A 75 -2.48 9.78 16.73
N THR A 76 -2.35 10.94 16.08
CA THR A 76 -2.42 11.04 14.61
C THR A 76 -1.14 11.62 14.04
N GLU A 77 -0.80 11.20 12.83
CA GLU A 77 0.34 11.71 12.07
C GLU A 77 -0.10 12.07 10.65
N LYS A 78 0.18 13.30 10.24
CA LYS A 78 -0.14 13.78 8.89
C LYS A 78 0.98 13.41 7.93
N THR A 79 0.62 12.86 6.78
CA THR A 79 1.59 12.48 5.73
C THR A 79 1.19 13.09 4.38
N PRO A 80 2.10 13.15 3.39
CA PRO A 80 1.76 13.64 2.04
C PRO A 80 0.64 12.82 1.36
N TRP A 81 0.57 11.52 1.63
CA TRP A 81 -0.42 10.60 1.05
C TRP A 81 -1.75 10.55 1.84
N GLY A 82 -1.85 11.22 3.00
CA GLY A 82 -3.02 11.18 3.87
C GLY A 82 -2.62 11.28 5.33
N GLY A 83 -2.60 10.14 6.03
CA GLY A 83 -2.00 10.04 7.34
C GLY A 83 -2.26 8.75 8.08
N VAL A 84 -1.80 8.73 9.32
CA VAL A 84 -1.88 7.60 10.24
C VAL A 84 -2.72 8.01 11.45
N ALA A 85 -3.58 7.10 11.92
CA ALA A 85 -4.26 7.24 13.21
C ALA A 85 -3.99 5.99 14.07
N LEU A 86 -3.19 6.16 15.13
CA LEU A 86 -2.88 5.11 16.09
C LEU A 86 -4.12 4.84 16.94
N LYS A 87 -4.58 3.58 16.96
CA LYS A 87 -5.80 3.18 17.68
C LYS A 87 -5.49 2.47 18.98
N LYS A 88 -4.38 1.73 19.02
CA LYS A 88 -3.92 1.02 20.22
C LYS A 88 -2.41 0.84 20.21
N VAL A 89 -1.80 1.00 21.38
CA VAL A 89 -0.41 0.62 21.66
C VAL A 89 -0.41 -0.17 22.95
N ASP A 90 0.09 -1.40 22.90
CA ASP A 90 0.27 -2.26 24.07
C ASP A 90 1.73 -2.74 24.06
N VAL A 91 2.57 -1.98 24.75
CA VAL A 91 4.03 -2.24 24.81
C VAL A 91 4.31 -3.59 25.47
N ALA A 92 3.56 -3.94 26.53
CA ALA A 92 3.74 -5.19 27.25
C ALA A 92 3.44 -6.41 26.37
N LYS A 93 2.48 -6.29 25.44
CA LYS A 93 2.14 -7.34 24.47
C LYS A 93 2.88 -7.23 23.14
N ASN A 94 3.84 -6.31 23.03
CA ASN A 94 4.55 -6.02 21.78
C ASN A 94 3.56 -5.80 20.60
N PHE A 95 2.52 -4.97 20.80
CA PHE A 95 1.41 -4.84 19.85
C PHE A 95 1.05 -3.38 19.54
N ILE A 96 0.83 -3.10 18.27
CA ILE A 96 0.30 -1.83 17.75
C ILE A 96 -0.87 -2.08 16.82
N GLN A 97 -1.86 -1.19 16.87
CA GLN A 97 -2.94 -1.10 15.88
C GLN A 97 -3.05 0.35 15.40
N LYS A 98 -3.13 0.55 14.09
CA LYS A 98 -3.36 1.86 13.48
C LYS A 98 -4.23 1.75 12.23
N LEU A 99 -4.82 2.89 11.86
CA LEU A 99 -5.42 3.07 10.55
C LEU A 99 -4.47 3.86 9.65
N LEU A 100 -4.22 3.33 8.47
CA LEU A 100 -3.64 4.04 7.35
C LEU A 100 -4.80 4.67 6.57
N VAL A 101 -4.88 6.00 6.58
CA VAL A 101 -5.92 6.77 5.90
C VAL A 101 -5.29 7.39 4.67
N ILE A 102 -5.52 6.76 3.52
CA ILE A 102 -4.78 7.04 2.29
C ILE A 102 -5.72 7.72 1.30
N LYS A 103 -5.38 8.93 0.88
CA LYS A 103 -6.13 9.65 -0.15
C LYS A 103 -6.02 8.92 -1.48
N ASN A 104 -6.99 9.13 -2.36
CA ASN A 104 -6.87 8.72 -3.76
C ASN A 104 -5.51 9.14 -4.35
N TYR A 105 -4.86 8.21 -5.06
CA TYR A 105 -3.51 8.38 -5.62
C TYR A 105 -2.38 8.51 -4.59
N GLY A 106 -2.66 8.40 -3.29
CA GLY A 106 -1.67 8.37 -2.24
C GLY A 106 -0.80 7.11 -2.34
N ILE A 107 0.51 7.29 -2.14
CA ILE A 107 1.49 6.21 -2.25
C ILE A 107 2.27 6.10 -0.96
N LEU A 108 2.22 4.92 -0.35
CA LEU A 108 3.14 4.52 0.70
C LEU A 108 4.38 3.93 0.02
N GLY A 109 5.55 4.19 0.61
CA GLY A 109 6.82 3.78 0.01
C GLY A 109 6.91 2.27 -0.19
N PHE A 110 7.84 1.86 -1.07
CA PHE A 110 8.20 0.45 -1.17
C PHE A 110 9.32 0.19 -0.16
N GLU A 111 9.04 -0.64 0.83
CA GLU A 111 9.81 -0.76 2.06
C GLU A 111 9.89 -2.20 2.57
N ILE A 112 10.72 -2.39 3.58
CA ILE A 112 10.99 -3.65 4.26
C ILE A 112 11.20 -3.35 5.74
N HIS A 113 10.70 -4.23 6.61
CA HIS A 113 10.93 -4.17 8.05
C HIS A 113 11.92 -5.27 8.47
N LYS A 114 12.86 -4.96 9.39
CA LYS A 114 13.85 -5.96 9.85
C LYS A 114 13.28 -6.96 10.87
N ASN A 115 12.36 -6.50 11.71
CA ASN A 115 11.86 -7.23 12.88
C ASN A 115 10.33 -7.19 12.99
N LYS A 116 9.68 -6.21 12.38
CA LYS A 116 8.23 -6.02 12.43
C LYS A 116 7.51 -7.13 11.65
N LEU A 117 6.56 -7.76 12.33
CA LEU A 117 5.51 -8.55 11.68
C LEU A 117 4.30 -7.64 11.56
N GLU A 118 3.76 -7.55 10.35
CA GLU A 118 2.66 -6.66 10.02
C GLU A 118 1.50 -7.44 9.39
N LYS A 119 0.28 -7.07 9.75
CA LYS A 119 -0.95 -7.56 9.13
C LYS A 119 -1.78 -6.39 8.67
N LEU A 120 -2.17 -6.41 7.41
CA LEU A 120 -3.06 -5.42 6.82
C LEU A 120 -4.43 -6.03 6.55
N GLN A 121 -5.48 -5.26 6.86
CA GLN A 121 -6.83 -5.50 6.37
C GLN A 121 -7.35 -4.25 5.70
N VAL A 122 -7.72 -4.37 4.43
CA VAL A 122 -8.39 -3.27 3.72
C VAL A 122 -9.81 -3.16 4.26
N LEU A 123 -10.14 -2.02 4.87
CA LEU A 123 -11.48 -1.75 5.37
C LEU A 123 -12.34 -1.08 4.29
N GLU A 124 -11.73 -0.15 3.54
CA GLU A 124 -12.44 0.66 2.55
C GLU A 124 -11.55 0.95 1.33
N GLY A 125 -12.20 1.11 0.17
CA GLY A 125 -11.57 1.55 -1.08
C GLY A 125 -10.87 0.45 -1.87
N PHE A 126 -10.10 0.89 -2.87
CA PHE A 126 -9.30 0.05 -3.75
C PHE A 126 -7.84 0.52 -3.74
N CYS A 127 -6.91 -0.42 -3.62
CA CYS A 127 -5.48 -0.14 -3.71
C CYS A 127 -4.74 -1.26 -4.42
N LEU A 128 -3.57 -0.94 -4.99
CA LEU A 128 -2.59 -1.94 -5.37
C LEU A 128 -1.67 -2.17 -4.17
N VAL A 129 -1.58 -3.42 -3.73
CA VAL A 129 -0.60 -3.86 -2.74
C VAL A 129 0.53 -4.54 -3.49
N LEU A 130 1.73 -3.98 -3.33
CA LEU A 130 2.98 -4.55 -3.81
C LEU A 130 3.53 -5.36 -2.67
N PHE A 131 3.86 -6.63 -2.87
CA PHE A 131 4.44 -7.43 -1.80
C PHE A 131 5.25 -8.61 -2.31
N SER A 132 6.31 -8.98 -1.61
CA SER A 132 6.86 -10.32 -1.63
C SER A 132 6.24 -11.15 -0.50
N ASN A 133 6.39 -12.47 -0.59
CA ASN A 133 5.95 -13.38 0.46
C ASN A 133 7.02 -14.46 0.61
N HIS A 134 7.92 -14.28 1.57
CA HIS A 134 9.08 -15.15 1.80
C HIS A 134 8.69 -16.58 2.19
N ASN A 135 7.47 -16.78 2.69
CA ASN A 135 6.94 -18.10 3.03
C ASN A 135 6.34 -18.86 1.82
N SER A 136 6.21 -18.21 0.66
CA SER A 136 5.71 -18.87 -0.53
C SER A 136 6.76 -19.83 -1.10
N LYS A 137 6.35 -21.03 -1.53
CA LYS A 137 7.22 -21.98 -2.24
C LYS A 137 7.78 -21.39 -3.55
N ASP A 138 7.07 -20.43 -4.15
CA ASP A 138 7.47 -19.75 -5.37
C ASP A 138 8.21 -18.42 -5.11
N TRP A 139 8.63 -18.19 -3.85
CA TRP A 139 9.36 -16.99 -3.49
C TRP A 139 10.73 -16.96 -4.16
N GLN A 140 11.07 -15.78 -4.67
CA GLN A 140 12.39 -15.48 -5.20
C GLN A 140 12.72 -14.05 -4.79
N ARG A 141 13.95 -13.82 -4.37
CA ARG A 141 14.41 -12.48 -3.99
C ARG A 141 14.17 -11.49 -5.13
N GLY A 142 13.56 -10.34 -4.80
CA GLY A 142 13.21 -9.31 -5.78
C GLY A 142 11.93 -9.57 -6.56
N LYS A 143 11.29 -10.74 -6.43
CA LYS A 143 9.97 -11.00 -7.04
C LYS A 143 8.87 -10.36 -6.20
N VAL A 144 8.14 -9.41 -6.80
CA VAL A 144 7.09 -8.62 -6.13
C VAL A 144 5.76 -8.87 -6.82
N ILE A 145 4.77 -9.32 -6.09
CA ILE A 145 3.40 -9.46 -6.55
C ILE A 145 2.73 -8.08 -6.44
N VAL A 146 2.05 -7.66 -7.51
CA VAL A 146 1.21 -6.47 -7.51
C VAL A 146 -0.24 -6.91 -7.56
N LYS A 147 -0.92 -6.92 -6.41
CA LYS A 147 -2.31 -7.36 -6.28
C LYS A 147 -3.23 -6.17 -6.16
N LEU A 148 -4.36 -6.23 -6.87
CA LEU A 148 -5.48 -5.32 -6.61
C LEU A 148 -6.26 -5.79 -5.38
N ALA A 149 -6.29 -4.95 -4.35
CA ALA A 149 -6.99 -5.20 -3.10
C ALA A 149 -8.25 -4.34 -2.97
N LYS A 150 -9.25 -4.89 -2.29
CA LYS A 150 -10.51 -4.24 -1.92
C LYS A 150 -10.86 -4.56 -0.46
N ALA A 151 -11.94 -3.96 0.03
CA ALA A 151 -12.47 -4.24 1.36
C ALA A 151 -12.54 -5.75 1.67
N ALA A 152 -12.14 -6.10 2.89
CA ALA A 152 -11.95 -7.45 3.44
C ALA A 152 -10.73 -8.25 2.94
N ASP A 153 -9.96 -7.77 1.95
CA ASP A 153 -8.68 -8.39 1.63
C ASP A 153 -7.68 -8.22 2.78
N LYS A 154 -6.91 -9.29 3.03
CA LYS A 154 -5.93 -9.36 4.11
C LYS A 154 -4.54 -9.70 3.58
N PHE A 155 -3.53 -9.17 4.25
CA PHE A 155 -2.12 -9.41 3.98
C PHE A 155 -1.39 -9.62 5.31
N GLU A 156 -0.38 -10.48 5.29
CA GLU A 156 0.56 -10.68 6.40
C GLU A 156 1.96 -10.55 5.80
N PHE A 157 2.76 -9.68 6.39
CA PHE A 157 4.14 -9.43 6.02
C PHE A 157 5.02 -9.79 7.20
N LEU A 158 5.92 -10.73 6.97
CA LEU A 158 6.92 -11.12 7.93
C LEU A 158 8.11 -10.17 7.89
N PRO A 159 8.96 -10.18 8.92
CA PRO A 159 10.25 -9.52 8.87
C PRO A 159 11.02 -9.92 7.61
N GLY A 160 11.43 -8.92 6.84
CA GLY A 160 12.11 -9.11 5.57
C GLY A 160 11.23 -9.09 4.32
N ASP A 161 9.90 -9.20 4.43
CA ASP A 161 9.02 -9.09 3.27
C ASP A 161 8.99 -7.64 2.75
N GLU A 162 9.25 -7.47 1.45
CA GLU A 162 9.17 -6.18 0.80
C GLU A 162 7.70 -5.86 0.48
N HIS A 163 7.22 -4.66 0.80
CA HIS A 163 5.83 -4.29 0.54
C HIS A 163 5.64 -2.79 0.30
N GLY A 164 4.49 -2.41 -0.26
CA GLY A 164 4.10 -1.03 -0.51
C GLY A 164 2.65 -0.92 -0.97
N ILE A 165 2.08 0.29 -0.92
CA ILE A 165 0.65 0.52 -1.21
C ILE A 165 0.47 1.71 -2.13
N ILE A 166 -0.34 1.54 -3.17
CA ILE A 166 -0.77 2.60 -4.09
C ILE A 166 -2.29 2.66 -4.08
N ALA A 167 -2.85 3.76 -3.57
CA ALA A 167 -4.29 3.94 -3.50
C ALA A 167 -4.90 4.30 -4.88
N LEU A 168 -5.94 3.57 -5.28
CA LEU A 168 -6.72 3.83 -6.50
C LEU A 168 -7.95 4.68 -6.20
N SER A 169 -8.44 4.62 -4.97
CA SER A 169 -9.46 5.50 -4.40
C SER A 169 -9.03 5.94 -3.00
N ASP A 170 -9.84 6.75 -2.33
CA ASP A 170 -9.70 6.91 -0.88
C ASP A 170 -9.78 5.54 -0.20
N CYS A 171 -8.85 5.25 0.70
CA CYS A 171 -8.67 3.97 1.36
C CYS A 171 -8.52 4.12 2.87
N ILE A 172 -9.09 3.17 3.60
CA ILE A 172 -8.76 2.92 4.99
C ILE A 172 -8.23 1.49 5.08
N ILE A 173 -7.03 1.35 5.62
CA ILE A 173 -6.40 0.06 5.87
C ILE A 173 -6.10 0.00 7.35
N GLU A 174 -6.59 -1.04 8.01
CA GLU A 174 -6.16 -1.36 9.36
C GLU A 174 -4.83 -2.10 9.29
N GLU A 175 -3.87 -1.64 10.06
CA GLU A 175 -2.62 -2.33 10.32
C GLU A 175 -2.59 -2.79 11.77
N THR A 176 -2.24 -4.06 11.98
CA THR A 176 -1.79 -4.56 13.28
C THR A 176 -0.37 -5.07 13.15
N SER A 177 0.47 -4.82 14.15
CA SER A 177 1.88 -5.17 14.05
C SER A 177 2.55 -5.35 15.40
N THR A 178 3.74 -5.94 15.37
CA THR A 178 4.66 -5.90 16.51
C THR A 178 5.19 -4.48 16.76
N ASN A 179 5.54 -4.15 18.01
CA ASN A 179 6.02 -2.82 18.41
C ASN A 179 7.51 -2.62 18.05
N HIS A 180 7.79 -2.52 16.74
CA HIS A 180 9.09 -2.12 16.20
C HIS A 180 8.93 -0.87 15.35
N LEU A 181 9.02 0.31 15.96
CA LEU A 181 8.71 1.59 15.30
C LEU A 181 9.85 2.12 14.42
N GLU A 182 11.09 1.67 14.63
CA GLU A 182 12.30 2.25 14.02
C GLU A 182 13.04 1.31 13.05
N ASP A 183 12.40 0.22 12.62
CA ASP A 183 13.05 -0.83 11.82
C ASP A 183 12.73 -0.79 10.31
N LEU A 184 12.02 0.25 9.88
CA LEU A 184 11.60 0.48 8.49
C LEU A 184 12.79 0.90 7.63
N ILE A 185 12.96 0.23 6.49
CA ILE A 185 13.94 0.60 5.47
C ILE A 185 13.22 0.82 4.14
N TYR A 186 13.37 2.01 3.57
CA TYR A 186 12.88 2.28 2.23
C TYR A 186 13.79 1.62 1.18
N ILE A 187 13.18 0.81 0.32
CA ILE A 187 13.78 0.34 -0.92
C ILE A 187 13.67 1.46 -1.96
N PHE A 188 12.46 1.97 -2.14
CA PHE A 188 12.19 3.15 -2.95
C PHE A 188 11.20 4.08 -2.24
N ARG A 189 11.62 5.32 -2.00
CA ARG A 189 10.71 6.38 -1.55
C ARG A 189 9.84 6.86 -2.71
N SER A 190 8.58 7.17 -2.40
CA SER A 190 7.68 7.87 -3.30
C SER A 190 7.81 9.38 -3.09
N ASP A 191 8.04 10.14 -4.17
CA ASP A 191 8.01 11.60 -4.13
C ASP A 191 6.55 12.14 -4.21
N GLN A 192 5.55 11.24 -4.20
CA GLN A 192 4.18 11.47 -4.68
C GLN A 192 4.15 11.92 -6.16
N VAL A 193 3.10 11.57 -6.91
CA VAL A 193 3.08 11.72 -8.38
C VAL A 193 1.76 12.27 -8.95
#